data_AF-A0A0L7R4W5-F1
#
_entry.id   AF-A0A0L7R4W5-F1
#
_cell.length_a   1.000
_cell.length_b   1.000
_cell.length_c   1.000
_cell.angle_alpha   90.00
_cell.angle_beta   90.00
_cell.angle_gamma   90.00
#
_symmetry.space_group_name_H-M   'P 1'
#
loop_
_entity.id
_entity.type
_entity.pdbx_description
1 polymer ?
#
loop_
_entity_poly.entity_id
_entity_poly.type
_entity_poly.pdbx_seq_one_letter_code
_entity_poly.pdbx_strand_id
1 'polypeptide(L)'
;MKVFLVSKVVEMEVDICKYRKIIEKEYEDVSTQTDFVVSSSCTQTDENSCTSLVQLHESIQTVNSAISYPCLIGSCILQLPYELLIRHLRECHKDIFYEVDKWSVIFSEKWIVDTTTLPRTYEFAFFICNMGLFFFNAMIHDNGRLVVNIQYVDKDPLKKLFEYELALKNGNYYLRRFAMVVLLTLNLT
;
A
#
# COMPACT_ATOMS: atom_id res chain seq x y z
N MET A 1 10.82 21.70 19.36
CA MET A 1 12.25 21.41 19.14
C MET A 1 12.49 21.37 17.63
N LYS A 2 13.25 22.32 17.07
CA LYS A 2 13.62 22.35 15.64
C LYS A 2 14.94 21.60 15.48
N VAL A 3 14.95 20.47 14.79
CA VAL A 3 16.19 19.75 14.45
C VAL A 3 16.70 20.37 13.15
N PHE A 4 17.86 21.02 13.20
CA PHE A 4 18.54 21.53 12.01
C PHE A 4 19.48 20.44 11.50
N LEU A 5 19.28 20.01 10.25
CA LEU A 5 20.17 19.03 9.60
C LEU A 5 21.46 19.74 9.20
N VAL A 6 22.56 19.50 9.92
CA VAL A 6 23.88 20.13 9.67
C VAL A 6 24.71 19.35 8.63
N SER A 7 24.30 18.13 8.28
CA SER A 7 25.01 17.32 7.27
C SER A 7 24.29 17.38 5.93
N LYS A 8 25.10 17.36 4.87
CA LYS A 8 24.70 17.28 3.45
C LYS A 8 24.02 15.95 3.10
N VAL A 9 24.21 14.94 3.95
CA VAL A 9 23.78 13.58 3.73
C VAL A 9 23.21 13.01 5.02
N VAL A 10 22.01 12.44 4.93
CA VAL A 10 21.27 11.82 6.04
C VAL A 10 20.87 10.41 5.61
N GLU A 11 21.05 9.41 6.46
CA GLU A 11 20.49 8.07 6.21
C GLU A 11 19.04 8.06 6.71
N MET A 12 18.12 7.63 5.84
CA MET A 12 16.71 7.41 6.17
C MET A 12 16.40 5.92 6.02
N GLU A 13 15.78 5.35 7.04
CA GLU A 13 15.40 3.94 7.15
C GLU A 13 13.90 3.88 7.44
N VAL A 14 13.19 2.99 6.75
CA VAL A 14 11.79 2.69 7.01
C VAL A 14 11.61 1.20 7.20
N ASP A 15 10.99 0.85 8.31
CA ASP A 15 10.54 -0.50 8.59
C ASP A 15 9.01 -0.54 8.57
N ILE A 16 8.41 -1.37 7.71
CA ILE A 16 6.96 -1.60 7.63
C ILE A 16 6.66 -3.00 8.14
N CYS A 17 5.71 -3.13 9.06
CA CYS A 17 5.28 -4.43 9.54
C CYS A 17 3.75 -4.49 9.68
N LYS A 18 3.22 -5.72 9.58
CA LYS A 18 1.78 -5.94 9.77
C LYS A 18 1.43 -5.70 11.24
N TYR A 19 0.53 -4.76 11.48
CA TYR A 19 0.03 -4.48 12.82
C TYR A 19 -0.80 -5.66 13.32
N ARG A 20 -0.32 -6.32 14.38
CA ARG A 20 -1.10 -7.31 15.13
C ARG A 20 -1.85 -6.57 16.23
N LYS A 21 -3.12 -6.27 15.99
CA LYS A 21 -4.02 -5.97 17.10
C LYS A 21 -4.09 -7.24 17.95
N ILE A 22 -3.74 -7.17 19.24
CA ILE A 22 -4.14 -8.21 20.20
C ILE A 22 -5.67 -8.16 20.22
N ILE A 23 -6.31 -8.98 19.40
CA ILE A 23 -7.74 -9.27 19.50
C ILE A 23 -7.82 -10.58 20.27
N GLU A 24 -7.46 -10.53 21.54
CA GLU A 24 -7.76 -11.57 22.53
C GLU A 24 -8.13 -10.86 23.84
N LYS A 25 -9.39 -10.46 23.92
CA LYS A 25 -10.16 -10.88 25.09
C LYS A 25 -11.19 -11.84 24.54
N GLU A 26 -11.01 -13.10 24.91
CA GLU A 26 -11.99 -14.15 24.96
C GLU A 26 -13.40 -13.56 25.07
N TYR A 27 -14.20 -13.69 24.00
CA TYR A 27 -15.58 -14.06 24.23
C TYR A 27 -15.61 -15.55 24.00
N GLU A 28 -15.55 -16.26 25.12
CA GLU A 28 -15.90 -17.67 25.21
C GLU A 28 -17.17 -17.92 24.41
N ASP A 29 -17.05 -18.94 23.58
CA ASP A 29 -18.13 -19.63 22.89
C ASP A 29 -19.13 -20.14 23.93
N VAL A 30 -20.17 -19.35 24.21
CA VAL A 30 -21.39 -19.85 24.83
C VAL A 30 -22.38 -20.12 23.71
N SER A 31 -22.29 -21.34 23.18
CA SER A 31 -23.33 -21.97 22.37
C SER A 31 -24.69 -21.85 23.08
N THR A 32 -25.61 -21.11 22.46
CA THR A 32 -27.05 -21.35 22.61
C THR A 32 -27.65 -21.57 21.23
N GLN A 33 -27.91 -22.84 20.91
CA GLN A 33 -28.81 -23.25 19.84
C GLN A 33 -30.20 -22.62 20.05
N THR A 34 -30.79 -22.16 18.96
CA THR A 34 -32.24 -22.19 18.78
C THR A 34 -32.56 -22.53 17.33
N ASP A 35 -33.17 -23.70 17.15
CA ASP A 35 -33.71 -24.18 15.89
C ASP A 35 -34.76 -23.21 15.34
N PHE A 36 -34.64 -22.84 14.07
CA PHE A 36 -35.82 -22.60 13.26
C PHE A 36 -35.59 -22.99 11.79
N VAL A 37 -36.37 -23.99 11.39
CA VAL A 37 -36.47 -24.57 10.05
C VAL A 37 -37.11 -23.57 9.10
N VAL A 38 -36.48 -23.26 7.97
CA VAL A 38 -37.20 -22.97 6.71
C VAL A 38 -36.37 -23.44 5.51
N SER A 39 -36.91 -24.42 4.78
CA SER A 39 -36.46 -24.93 3.49
C SER A 39 -36.65 -23.91 2.35
N SER A 40 -35.77 -23.88 1.35
CA SER A 40 -36.16 -24.09 -0.06
C SER A 40 -34.98 -24.11 -1.05
N SER A 41 -34.96 -25.23 -1.80
CA SER A 41 -34.53 -25.54 -3.18
C SER A 41 -33.53 -24.68 -3.97
N CYS A 42 -32.53 -25.41 -4.47
CA CYS A 42 -31.55 -25.15 -5.52
C CYS A 42 -32.13 -25.05 -6.96
N THR A 43 -31.31 -24.55 -7.90
CA THR A 43 -31.19 -25.13 -9.27
C THR A 43 -29.84 -24.73 -9.90
N GLN A 44 -29.23 -25.70 -10.57
CA GLN A 44 -28.03 -25.59 -11.41
C GLN A 44 -28.42 -25.45 -12.89
N THR A 45 -27.50 -25.00 -13.74
CA THR A 45 -27.32 -25.59 -15.09
C THR A 45 -25.92 -25.29 -15.62
N ASP A 46 -25.32 -26.33 -16.19
CA ASP A 46 -23.96 -26.39 -16.77
C ASP A 46 -23.95 -26.12 -18.30
N GLU A 47 -22.73 -26.02 -18.82
CA GLU A 47 -22.23 -26.44 -20.16
C GLU A 47 -21.84 -25.36 -21.21
N ASN A 48 -20.53 -25.11 -21.25
CA ASN A 48 -19.58 -25.42 -22.34
C ASN A 48 -19.84 -24.92 -23.79
N SER A 49 -18.97 -24.04 -24.30
CA SER A 49 -18.15 -24.32 -25.51
C SER A 49 -17.19 -23.17 -25.83
N CYS A 50 -16.02 -23.53 -26.36
CA CYS A 50 -14.92 -22.65 -26.70
C CYS A 50 -14.83 -22.55 -28.23
N THR A 51 -15.00 -21.38 -28.85
CA THR A 51 -14.33 -21.05 -30.12
C THR A 51 -14.29 -19.55 -30.44
N SER A 52 -13.08 -19.13 -30.83
CA SER A 52 -12.74 -18.01 -31.71
C SER A 52 -12.59 -16.60 -31.14
N LEU A 53 -11.31 -16.23 -30.99
CA LEU A 53 -10.78 -14.88 -31.00
C LEU A 53 -11.31 -14.06 -32.19
N VAL A 54 -11.30 -12.74 -32.00
CA VAL A 54 -11.63 -11.64 -32.93
C VAL A 54 -13.07 -11.13 -32.82
N GLN A 55 -13.33 -10.29 -31.82
CA GLN A 55 -14.03 -9.02 -32.01
C GLN A 55 -13.71 -8.08 -30.85
N LEU A 56 -12.64 -7.32 -31.09
CA LEU A 56 -12.32 -6.09 -30.39
C LEU A 56 -13.47 -5.10 -30.63
N HIS A 57 -13.89 -4.41 -29.56
CA HIS A 57 -14.92 -3.36 -29.50
C HIS A 57 -16.34 -3.86 -29.14
N GLU A 58 -16.84 -3.34 -28.00
CA GLU A 58 -18.22 -3.38 -27.50
C GLU A 58 -18.74 -4.70 -26.89
N SER A 59 -18.39 -4.95 -25.63
CA SER A 59 -19.28 -5.57 -24.62
C SER A 59 -18.63 -5.62 -23.24
N ILE A 60 -18.67 -4.50 -22.50
CA ILE A 60 -18.53 -4.56 -21.03
C ILE A 60 -19.95 -4.58 -20.45
N GLN A 61 -20.54 -5.78 -20.39
CA GLN A 61 -21.68 -6.06 -19.54
C GLN A 61 -21.37 -7.22 -18.61
N THR A 62 -20.62 -6.87 -17.56
CA THR A 62 -20.94 -7.18 -16.16
C THR A 62 -20.12 -6.17 -15.35
N VAL A 63 -20.71 -5.03 -15.02
CA VAL A 63 -20.05 -3.97 -14.26
C VAL A 63 -19.99 -4.41 -12.80
N ASN A 64 -19.03 -5.28 -12.48
CA ASN A 64 -18.36 -5.16 -11.19
C ASN A 64 -17.52 -3.89 -11.32
N SER A 65 -17.98 -2.78 -10.74
CA SER A 65 -17.23 -1.52 -10.72
C SER A 65 -15.89 -1.80 -10.06
N ALA A 66 -14.86 -2.05 -10.86
CA ALA A 66 -13.54 -2.38 -10.35
C ALA A 66 -12.97 -1.13 -9.70
N ILE A 67 -12.77 -1.20 -8.39
CA ILE A 67 -12.16 -0.13 -7.59
C ILE A 67 -10.82 0.25 -8.24
N SER A 68 -10.69 1.53 -8.60
CA SER A 68 -9.55 2.06 -9.37
C SER A 68 -8.73 3.03 -8.54
N TYR A 69 -7.46 2.73 -8.31
CA TYR A 69 -6.59 3.48 -7.41
C TYR A 69 -5.68 4.43 -8.18
N PRO A 70 -5.41 5.65 -7.66
CA PRO A 70 -4.47 6.57 -8.28
C PRO A 70 -3.04 6.08 -8.13
N CYS A 71 -2.23 6.37 -9.15
CA CYS A 71 -0.78 6.36 -9.01
C CYS A 71 -0.35 7.58 -8.18
N LEU A 72 0.45 7.37 -7.14
CA LEU A 72 0.85 8.41 -6.19
C LEU A 72 2.31 8.84 -6.38
N ILE A 73 2.80 8.70 -7.60
CA ILE A 73 4.18 8.98 -7.98
C ILE A 73 4.23 10.24 -8.84
N GLY A 74 4.96 11.25 -8.35
CA GLY A 74 5.21 12.51 -9.02
C GLY A 74 3.93 13.17 -9.52
N SER A 75 3.92 13.49 -10.82
CA SER A 75 2.78 14.10 -11.52
C SER A 75 1.92 13.08 -12.27
N CYS A 76 2.06 11.78 -11.99
CA CYS A 76 1.26 10.76 -12.67
C CYS A 76 -0.23 10.90 -12.31
N ILE A 77 -1.09 11.03 -13.33
CA ILE A 77 -2.54 11.25 -13.16
C ILE A 77 -3.37 9.99 -13.33
N LEU A 78 -2.75 8.85 -13.64
CA LEU A 78 -3.48 7.62 -13.97
C LEU A 78 -4.17 7.04 -12.72
N GLN A 79 -5.41 6.59 -12.91
CA GLN A 79 -6.16 5.81 -11.94
C GLN A 79 -6.53 4.47 -12.57
N LEU A 80 -6.15 3.38 -11.93
CA LEU A 80 -6.17 2.04 -12.53
C LEU A 80 -6.65 0.99 -11.52
N PRO A 81 -7.35 -0.07 -11.96
CA PRO A 81 -7.55 -1.26 -11.15
C PRO A 81 -6.23 -1.81 -10.61
N TYR A 82 -6.26 -2.43 -9.43
CA TYR A 82 -5.07 -2.85 -8.68
C TYR A 82 -3.97 -3.53 -9.52
N GLU A 83 -4.32 -4.55 -10.31
CA GLU A 83 -3.34 -5.29 -11.13
C GLU A 83 -2.77 -4.43 -12.26
N LEU A 84 -3.59 -3.54 -12.83
CA LEU A 84 -3.14 -2.61 -13.87
C LEU A 84 -2.27 -1.50 -13.30
N LEU A 85 -2.49 -1.08 -12.04
CA LEU A 85 -1.63 -0.15 -11.33
C LEU A 85 -0.23 -0.74 -11.12
N ILE A 86 -0.14 -1.98 -10.66
CA ILE A 86 1.16 -2.68 -10.50
C ILE A 86 1.89 -2.76 -11.84
N ARG A 87 1.19 -3.17 -12.91
CA ARG A 87 1.79 -3.23 -14.26
C ARG A 87 2.27 -1.85 -14.72
N HIS A 88 1.47 -0.81 -14.52
CA HIS A 88 1.84 0.56 -14.85
C HIS A 88 3.10 1.01 -14.09
N LEU A 89 3.22 0.72 -12.80
CA LEU A 89 4.42 1.04 -12.02
C LEU A 89 5.66 0.32 -12.58
N ARG A 90 5.52 -0.96 -12.92
CA ARG A 90 6.60 -1.76 -13.54
C ARG A 90 7.05 -1.22 -14.89
N GLU A 91 6.13 -0.66 -15.68
CA GLU A 91 6.43 -0.19 -17.03
C GLU A 91 6.91 1.27 -17.07
N CYS A 92 6.30 2.14 -16.26
CA CYS A 92 6.46 3.59 -16.33
C CYS A 92 7.30 4.21 -15.20
N HIS A 93 7.50 3.49 -14.08
CA HIS A 93 8.17 4.01 -12.88
C HIS A 93 9.29 3.10 -12.38
N LYS A 94 10.05 2.49 -13.30
CA LYS A 94 11.06 1.44 -13.03
C LYS A 94 12.13 1.81 -12.02
N ASP A 95 12.57 3.07 -12.01
CA ASP A 95 13.68 3.51 -11.15
C ASP A 95 13.27 3.74 -9.69
N ILE A 96 11.97 3.72 -9.42
CA ILE A 96 11.39 4.04 -8.11
C ILE A 96 10.36 3.01 -7.65
N PHE A 97 10.04 2.02 -8.50
CA PHE A 97 9.18 0.90 -8.17
C PHE A 97 10.00 -0.35 -7.92
N TYR A 98 9.82 -0.97 -6.75
CA TYR A 98 10.54 -2.15 -6.32
C TYR A 98 9.57 -3.28 -5.99
N GLU A 99 9.82 -4.45 -6.58
CA GLU A 99 9.11 -5.69 -6.26
C GLU A 99 9.96 -6.50 -5.29
N VAL A 100 9.38 -6.82 -4.13
CA VAL A 100 10.08 -7.49 -3.03
C VAL A 100 9.47 -8.88 -2.86
N ASP A 101 10.14 -9.86 -3.46
CA ASP A 101 9.71 -11.26 -3.46
C ASP A 101 9.93 -11.98 -2.10
N LYS A 102 10.61 -11.32 -1.17
CA LYS A 102 10.92 -11.91 0.13
C LYS A 102 9.68 -11.93 1.01
N TRP A 103 9.24 -13.13 1.38
CA TRP A 103 8.26 -13.34 2.43
C TRP A 103 8.86 -12.94 3.78
N SER A 104 8.62 -11.70 4.18
CA SER A 104 9.07 -11.17 5.46
C SER A 104 7.88 -10.68 6.28
N VAL A 105 8.01 -10.72 7.60
CA VAL A 105 7.06 -10.09 8.53
C VAL A 105 7.30 -8.58 8.63
N ILE A 106 8.52 -8.15 8.30
CA ILE A 106 8.98 -6.76 8.33
C ILE A 106 9.69 -6.47 7.01
N PHE A 107 9.23 -5.46 6.29
CA PHE A 107 9.97 -4.86 5.19
C PHE A 107 10.85 -3.75 5.75
N SER A 108 12.12 -3.69 5.36
CA SER A 108 13.08 -2.70 5.83
C SER A 108 13.87 -2.20 4.64
N GLU A 109 13.92 -0.87 4.47
CA GLU A 109 14.58 -0.25 3.34
C GLU A 109 15.33 1.00 3.81
N LYS A 110 16.52 1.22 3.22
CA LYS A 110 17.48 2.26 3.62
C LYS A 110 17.96 3.04 2.44
N TRP A 111 17.98 4.35 2.57
CA TRP A 111 18.50 5.21 1.53
C TRP A 111 19.23 6.42 2.09
N ILE A 112 20.11 6.92 1.25
CA ILE A 112 20.87 8.12 1.50
C ILE A 112 20.10 9.31 0.93
N VAL A 113 19.72 10.21 1.83
CA VAL A 113 19.00 11.45 1.53
C VAL A 113 20.01 12.58 1.40
N ASP A 114 20.01 13.21 0.24
CA ASP A 114 20.80 14.40 -0.04
C ASP A 114 20.02 15.67 0.35
N THR A 115 20.62 16.46 1.23
CA THR A 115 20.02 17.68 1.80
C THR A 115 20.70 18.95 1.27
N THR A 116 21.60 18.83 0.28
CA THR A 116 22.34 19.97 -0.27
C THR A 116 21.44 21.00 -0.96
N THR A 117 20.39 20.53 -1.65
CA THR A 117 19.42 21.37 -2.34
C THR A 117 18.02 21.06 -1.81
N LEU A 118 17.38 22.06 -1.21
CA LEU A 118 16.01 22.00 -0.70
C LEU A 118 15.13 23.02 -1.45
N PRO A 119 13.84 22.73 -1.68
CA PRO A 119 13.10 21.58 -1.19
C PRO A 119 13.38 20.34 -2.03
N ARG A 120 13.20 19.16 -1.44
CA ARG A 120 13.42 17.90 -2.16
C ARG A 120 12.42 16.83 -1.77
N THR A 121 11.92 16.13 -2.79
CA THR A 121 10.97 15.04 -2.65
C THR A 121 11.65 13.71 -2.96
N TYR A 122 11.27 12.68 -2.22
CA TYR A 122 11.69 11.30 -2.36
C TYR A 122 10.44 10.45 -2.46
N GLU A 123 10.30 9.73 -3.56
CA GLU A 123 9.10 8.96 -3.87
C GLU A 123 9.49 7.57 -4.30
N PHE A 124 8.88 6.58 -3.67
CA PHE A 124 9.10 5.17 -3.98
C PHE A 124 7.77 4.41 -3.92
N ALA A 125 7.69 3.35 -4.71
CA ALA A 125 6.61 2.39 -4.62
C ALA A 125 7.20 0.99 -4.36
N PHE A 126 6.62 0.28 -3.39
CA PHE A 126 7.05 -1.06 -3.01
C PHE A 126 5.89 -2.02 -3.16
N PHE A 127 6.04 -3.04 -4.00
CA PHE A 127 5.14 -4.18 -3.98
C PHE A 127 5.79 -5.30 -3.17
N ILE A 128 5.30 -5.50 -1.96
CA ILE A 128 5.88 -6.47 -1.01
C ILE A 128 4.99 -7.71 -0.98
N CYS A 129 5.57 -8.86 -1.32
CA CYS A 129 4.85 -10.12 -1.34
C CYS A 129 4.17 -10.39 0.01
N ASN A 130 2.89 -10.80 -0.01
CA ASN A 130 2.00 -11.00 1.15
C ASN A 130 1.61 -9.75 1.96
N MET A 131 2.23 -8.59 1.73
CA MET A 131 1.82 -7.34 2.39
C MET A 131 0.89 -6.53 1.48
N GLY A 132 1.35 -6.15 0.28
CA GLY A 132 0.59 -5.36 -0.69
C GLY A 132 1.43 -4.26 -1.35
N LEU A 133 0.76 -3.29 -1.95
CA LEU A 133 1.40 -2.15 -2.61
C LEU A 133 1.48 -0.95 -1.66
N PHE A 134 2.67 -0.37 -1.52
CA PHE A 134 2.93 0.78 -0.69
C PHE A 134 3.51 1.93 -1.52
N PHE A 135 3.05 3.15 -1.25
CA PHE A 135 3.62 4.38 -1.77
C PHE A 135 4.27 5.13 -0.62
N PHE A 136 5.56 5.37 -0.73
CA PHE A 136 6.34 6.19 0.18
C PHE A 136 6.55 7.56 -0.46
N ASN A 137 6.18 8.62 0.26
CA ASN A 137 6.45 10.00 -0.13
C ASN A 137 7.08 10.74 1.04
N ALA A 138 8.27 11.29 0.84
CA ALA A 138 8.92 12.16 1.80
C ALA A 138 9.32 13.47 1.15
N MET A 139 9.04 14.59 1.81
CA MET A 139 9.46 15.91 1.39
C MET A 139 10.24 16.59 2.51
N ILE A 140 11.44 17.08 2.18
CA ILE A 140 12.20 17.99 3.03
C ILE A 140 11.99 19.39 2.48
N HIS A 141 11.36 20.24 3.28
CA HIS A 141 11.14 21.64 2.96
C HIS A 141 12.39 22.49 3.22
N ASP A 142 12.44 23.70 2.66
CA ASP A 142 13.55 24.65 2.75
C ASP A 142 13.94 25.01 4.20
N ASN A 143 12.99 24.90 5.12
CA ASN A 143 13.20 25.14 6.55
C ASN A 143 13.71 23.90 7.32
N GLY A 144 14.05 22.82 6.61
CA GLY A 144 14.50 21.54 7.16
C GLY A 144 13.38 20.66 7.73
N ARG A 145 12.10 21.04 7.59
CA ARG A 145 10.98 20.20 8.01
C ARG A 145 10.87 19.00 7.09
N LEU A 146 10.96 17.80 7.66
CA LEU A 146 10.62 16.55 6.99
C LEU A 146 9.13 16.24 7.18
N VAL A 147 8.44 15.95 6.08
CA VAL A 147 7.10 15.38 6.05
C VAL A 147 7.20 14.02 5.37
N VAL A 148 6.68 12.97 5.98
CA VAL A 148 6.65 11.61 5.42
C VAL A 148 5.22 11.11 5.44
N ASN A 149 4.81 10.47 4.35
CA ASN A 149 3.55 9.80 4.19
C ASN A 149 3.79 8.42 3.57
N ILE A 150 3.23 7.38 4.19
CA ILE A 150 3.21 6.04 3.63
C ILE A 150 1.76 5.66 3.43
N GLN A 151 1.41 5.37 2.18
CA GLN A 151 0.06 4.96 1.78
C GLN A 151 0.07 3.52 1.31
N TYR A 152 -1.00 2.79 1.61
CA TYR A 152 -1.16 1.39 1.29
C TYR A 152 -2.37 1.16 0.39
N VAL A 153 -2.19 0.31 -0.61
CA VAL A 153 -3.19 -0.13 -1.56
C VAL A 153 -3.19 -1.66 -1.60
N ASP A 154 -4.38 -2.26 -1.54
CA ASP A 154 -4.57 -3.70 -1.70
C ASP A 154 -5.95 -3.96 -2.31
N LYS A 155 -6.10 -5.13 -2.94
CA LYS A 155 -7.38 -5.71 -3.36
C LYS A 155 -8.35 -5.90 -2.20
N ASP A 156 -7.86 -6.19 -1.00
CA ASP A 156 -8.67 -6.38 0.21
C ASP A 156 -8.13 -5.56 1.39
N PRO A 157 -8.38 -4.24 1.38
CA PRO A 157 -7.70 -3.31 2.28
C PRO A 157 -8.18 -3.40 3.75
N LEU A 158 -9.40 -3.87 4.00
CA LEU A 158 -9.98 -3.91 5.34
C LEU A 158 -9.40 -5.02 6.23
N LYS A 159 -8.65 -5.96 5.66
CA LYS A 159 -8.08 -7.11 6.37
C LYS A 159 -6.67 -6.91 6.89
N LYS A 160 -6.00 -5.81 6.52
CA LYS A 160 -4.60 -5.58 6.89
C LYS A 160 -4.40 -4.15 7.39
N LEU A 161 -3.80 -4.04 8.57
CA LEU A 161 -3.28 -2.80 9.11
C LEU A 161 -1.76 -2.94 9.17
N PHE A 162 -1.07 -1.84 8.91
CA PHE A 162 0.38 -1.78 8.96
C PHE A 162 0.80 -0.60 9.82
N GLU A 163 1.88 -0.79 10.55
CA GLU A 163 2.62 0.28 11.20
C GLU A 163 3.97 0.43 10.53
N TYR A 164 4.56 1.61 10.66
CA TYR A 164 5.92 1.84 10.23
C TYR A 164 6.74 2.54 11.29
N GLU A 165 8.02 2.19 11.32
CA GLU A 165 9.07 2.94 11.98
C GLU A 165 9.84 3.74 10.94
N LEU A 166 10.01 5.04 11.17
CA LEU A 166 10.88 5.91 10.40
C LEU A 166 12.08 6.31 11.26
N ALA A 167 13.28 6.03 10.78
CA ALA A 167 14.52 6.42 11.40
C ALA A 167 15.35 7.35 10.50
N LEU A 168 15.90 8.41 11.09
CA LEU A 168 16.87 9.29 10.44
C LEU A 168 18.17 9.25 11.24
N LYS A 169 19.29 9.03 10.56
CA LYS A 169 20.63 9.05 11.13
C LYS A 169 21.49 10.10 10.44
N ASN A 170 22.14 10.93 11.24
CA ASN A 170 23.11 11.89 10.77
C ASN A 170 24.26 12.01 11.78
N GLY A 171 25.36 11.31 11.52
CA GLY A 171 26.46 11.18 12.48
C GLY A 171 25.95 10.61 13.81
N ASN A 172 26.09 11.38 14.90
CA ASN A 172 25.61 10.99 16.22
C ASN A 172 24.14 11.34 16.49
N TYR A 173 23.47 12.03 15.55
CA TYR A 173 22.06 12.36 15.69
C TYR A 173 21.18 11.25 15.16
N TYR A 174 20.21 10.86 15.99
CA TYR A 174 19.24 9.83 15.69
C TYR A 174 17.83 10.31 15.99
N LEU A 175 16.94 10.22 15.01
CA LEU A 175 15.51 10.46 15.18
C LEU A 175 14.75 9.19 14.82
N ARG A 176 13.82 8.78 15.67
CA ARG A 176 12.91 7.66 15.43
C ARG A 176 11.46 8.11 15.62
N ARG A 177 10.58 7.64 14.73
CA ARG A 177 9.14 7.91 14.75
C ARG A 177 8.37 6.66 14.39
N PHE A 178 7.20 6.49 14.99
CA PHE A 178 6.28 5.39 14.74
C PHE A 178 4.93 5.96 14.32
N ALA A 179 4.31 5.35 13.32
CA ALA A 179 2.97 5.74 12.87
C ALA A 179 2.28 4.59 12.15
N MET A 180 0.96 4.73 11.95
CA MET A 180 0.18 3.81 11.13
C MET A 180 0.33 4.17 9.65
N VAL A 181 0.37 3.16 8.80
CA VAL A 181 0.28 3.35 7.34
C VAL A 181 -1.14 3.76 6.99
N VAL A 182 -1.27 4.77 6.13
CA VAL A 182 -2.57 5.29 5.71
C VAL A 182 -3.15 4.39 4.64
N LEU A 183 -4.34 3.84 4.88
CA LEU A 183 -5.06 3.13 3.84
C LEU A 183 -5.58 4.11 2.79
N LEU A 184 -5.28 3.87 1.52
CA LEU A 184 -5.83 4.65 0.42
C LEU A 184 -7.26 4.18 0.13
N THR A 185 -8.24 4.81 0.78
CA THR A 185 -9.65 4.62 0.49
C THR A 185 -10.10 5.60 -0.59
N LEU A 186 -10.77 5.10 -1.63
CA LEU A 186 -11.50 5.95 -2.56
C LEU A 186 -12.87 6.25 -1.95
N ASN A 187 -13.23 7.53 -1.91
CA ASN A 187 -14.61 7.91 -1.65
C ASN A 187 -15.44 7.42 -2.83
N LEU A 188 -16.29 6.41 -2.61
CA LEU A 188 -17.36 6.08 -3.54
C LEU A 188 -18.37 7.23 -3.47
N THR A 189 -18.30 8.17 -4.41
CA THR A 189 -19.36 9.16 -4.65
C THR A 189 -20.44 8.55 -5.53
#